data_AF-A0AA86STA1-F1
#
_entry.id   AF-A0AA86STA1-F1
#
_cell.length_a   1.000
_cell.length_b   1.000
_cell.length_c   1.000
_cell.angle_alpha   90.00
_cell.angle_beta   90.00
_cell.angle_gamma   90.00
#
_symmetry.space_group_name_H-M   'P 1'
#
loop_
_entity.id
_entity.type
_entity.pdbx_description
1 polymer ?
#
loop_
_entity_poly.entity_id
_entity_poly.type
_entity_poly.pdbx_seq_one_letter_code
_entity_poly.pdbx_strand_id
1 'polypeptide(L)'
;MESERPNTTIETYKQQQELEEEDDDDEEEEENNEILKRRISSHPLYGLLVETHLDCLKVGDISNLERELKIDQMQATEKQNLGMFSQSELDLFMEAYCLALGKLKEAMVEPQQKSMAFINNMHSQLREMTKPTLPAPPPEPAPPPASSSDCNFRRN
;
A
#
# COMPACT_ATOMS: atom_id res chain seq x y z
N MET A 1 -68.32 -31.49 -18.48
CA MET A 1 -67.87 -30.09 -18.53
C MET A 1 -67.92 -29.59 -17.11
N GLU A 2 -66.84 -29.70 -16.35
CA GLU A 2 -66.72 -28.96 -15.09
C GLU A 2 -65.58 -27.99 -15.26
N SER A 3 -65.94 -26.72 -15.11
CA SER A 3 -65.16 -25.56 -15.46
C SER A 3 -63.95 -25.45 -14.54
N GLU A 4 -62.79 -25.28 -15.18
CA GLU A 4 -61.50 -25.01 -14.56
C GLU A 4 -61.51 -23.73 -13.69
N ARG A 5 -60.84 -23.85 -12.53
CA ARG A 5 -60.14 -22.83 -11.70
C ARG A 5 -60.94 -22.08 -10.61
N PRO A 6 -60.34 -21.97 -9.40
CA PRO A 6 -59.35 -20.90 -9.17
C PRO A 6 -58.14 -21.36 -8.33
N ASN A 7 -57.02 -21.68 -8.97
CA ASN A 7 -55.72 -21.83 -8.27
C ASN A 7 -54.80 -20.61 -8.52
N THR A 8 -55.07 -19.84 -9.57
CA THR A 8 -54.29 -18.66 -9.97
C THR A 8 -54.35 -17.52 -8.96
N THR A 9 -55.49 -17.31 -8.31
CA THR A 9 -55.69 -16.19 -7.38
C THR A 9 -54.88 -16.36 -6.10
N ILE A 10 -54.81 -17.57 -5.54
CA ILE A 10 -54.07 -17.85 -4.31
C ILE A 10 -52.55 -17.75 -4.54
N GLU A 11 -52.05 -18.28 -5.67
CA GLU A 11 -50.63 -18.15 -6.02
C GLU A 11 -50.24 -16.70 -6.30
N THR A 12 -51.14 -15.88 -6.87
CA THR A 12 -50.87 -14.45 -7.10
C THR A 12 -50.73 -13.69 -5.78
N TYR A 13 -51.57 -13.99 -4.78
CA TYR A 13 -51.48 -13.35 -3.46
C TYR A 13 -50.24 -13.79 -2.67
N LYS A 14 -49.82 -15.05 -2.79
CA LYS A 14 -48.56 -15.52 -2.20
C LYS A 14 -47.36 -14.87 -2.85
N GLN A 15 -47.33 -14.82 -4.19
CA GLN A 15 -46.25 -14.17 -4.93
C GLN A 15 -46.18 -12.67 -4.58
N GLN A 16 -47.32 -11.99 -4.40
CA GLN A 16 -47.35 -10.59 -3.97
C GLN A 16 -46.83 -10.40 -2.54
N GLN A 17 -47.18 -11.28 -1.60
CA GLN A 17 -46.63 -11.23 -0.23
C GLN A 17 -45.12 -11.48 -0.21
N GLU A 18 -44.64 -12.47 -0.97
CA GLU A 18 -43.20 -12.75 -1.07
C GLU A 18 -42.41 -11.59 -1.70
N LEU A 19 -43.00 -10.89 -2.68
CA LEU A 19 -42.40 -9.70 -3.28
C LEU A 19 -42.42 -8.48 -2.34
N GLU A 20 -43.51 -8.29 -1.58
CA GLU A 20 -43.60 -7.23 -0.57
C GLU A 20 -42.63 -7.48 0.59
N GLU A 21 -42.47 -8.73 1.04
CA GLU A 21 -41.48 -9.11 2.07
C GLU A 21 -40.02 -8.97 1.57
N GLU A 22 -39.73 -9.31 0.31
CA GLU A 22 -38.40 -9.07 -0.27
C GLU A 22 -38.08 -7.57 -0.43
N ASP A 23 -39.04 -6.76 -0.89
CA ASP A 23 -38.86 -5.31 -1.03
C ASP A 23 -38.65 -4.64 0.35
N ASP A 24 -39.40 -5.03 1.38
CA ASP A 24 -39.22 -4.52 2.76
C ASP A 24 -37.85 -4.91 3.35
N ASP A 25 -37.39 -6.16 3.14
CA ASP A 25 -36.07 -6.63 3.60
C ASP A 25 -34.91 -5.85 2.94
N ASP A 26 -35.02 -5.58 1.64
CA ASP A 26 -33.98 -4.84 0.90
C ASP A 26 -33.93 -3.35 1.34
N GLU A 27 -35.08 -2.71 1.62
CA GLU A 27 -35.13 -1.34 2.16
C GLU A 27 -34.50 -1.25 3.57
N GLU A 28 -34.77 -2.21 4.46
CA GLU A 28 -34.16 -2.28 5.79
C GLU A 28 -32.64 -2.49 5.72
N GLU A 29 -32.16 -3.33 4.80
CA GLU A 29 -30.73 -3.52 4.56
C GLU A 29 -30.05 -2.23 4.09
N GLU A 30 -30.65 -1.48 3.17
CA GLU A 30 -30.13 -0.20 2.70
C GLU A 30 -30.02 0.82 3.85
N GLU A 31 -31.06 0.97 4.68
CA GLU A 31 -31.04 1.88 5.83
C GLU A 31 -29.93 1.49 6.83
N ASN A 32 -29.81 0.20 7.14
CA ASN A 32 -28.76 -0.32 8.03
C ASN A 32 -27.36 -0.03 7.48
N ASN A 33 -27.17 -0.17 6.17
CA ASN A 33 -25.93 0.17 5.50
C ASN A 33 -25.61 1.68 5.57
N GLU A 34 -26.61 2.55 5.40
CA GLU A 34 -26.44 3.99 5.55
C GLU A 34 -26.07 4.40 6.99
N ILE A 35 -26.72 3.79 7.98
CA ILE A 35 -26.40 3.99 9.39
C ILE A 35 -24.95 3.58 9.67
N LEU A 36 -24.53 2.40 9.20
CA LEU A 36 -23.16 1.92 9.37
C LEU A 36 -22.16 2.86 8.68
N LYS A 37 -22.41 3.28 7.43
CA LYS A 37 -21.56 4.25 6.72
C LYS A 37 -21.41 5.56 7.50
N ARG A 38 -22.50 6.06 8.10
CA ARG A 38 -22.48 7.24 8.97
C ARG A 38 -21.66 7.01 10.23
N ARG A 39 -21.80 5.85 10.89
CA ARG A 39 -21.01 5.49 12.08
C ARG A 39 -19.51 5.42 11.74
N ILE A 40 -19.14 4.77 10.63
CA ILE A 40 -17.75 4.69 10.16
C ILE A 40 -17.20 6.07 9.85
N SER A 41 -17.91 6.89 9.05
CA SER A 41 -17.42 8.22 8.62
C SER A 41 -17.35 9.25 9.75
N SER A 42 -18.17 9.11 10.79
CA SER A 42 -18.13 9.97 11.98
C SER A 42 -17.17 9.47 13.06
N HIS A 43 -16.54 8.30 12.87
CA HIS A 43 -15.67 7.69 13.86
C HIS A 43 -14.36 8.49 14.06
N PRO A 44 -13.87 8.69 15.29
CA PRO A 44 -12.64 9.45 15.56
C PRO A 44 -11.40 8.94 14.82
N LEU A 45 -11.32 7.62 14.59
CA LEU A 45 -10.21 6.98 13.87
C LEU A 45 -10.35 6.98 12.34
N TYR A 46 -11.47 7.46 11.77
CA TYR A 46 -11.70 7.39 10.32
C TYR A 46 -10.62 8.12 9.52
N GLY A 47 -10.19 9.29 9.97
CA GLY A 47 -9.09 10.03 9.32
C GLY A 47 -7.78 9.22 9.30
N LEU A 48 -7.41 8.61 10.43
CA LEU A 48 -6.21 7.78 10.55
C LEU A 48 -6.30 6.53 9.67
N LEU A 49 -7.49 5.90 9.61
CA LEU A 49 -7.75 4.74 8.76
C LEU A 49 -7.48 5.08 7.29
N VAL A 50 -8.06 6.18 6.81
CA VAL A 50 -7.88 6.64 5.42
C VAL A 50 -6.42 6.97 5.15
N GLU A 51 -5.76 7.69 6.06
CA GLU A 51 -4.35 8.06 5.91
C GLU A 51 -3.44 6.81 5.82
N THR A 52 -3.57 5.88 6.75
CA THR A 52 -2.78 4.64 6.78
C THR A 52 -3.04 3.78 5.55
N HIS A 53 -4.29 3.75 5.06
CA HIS A 53 -4.64 3.00 3.85
C HIS A 53 -3.99 3.61 2.61
N LEU A 54 -4.09 4.93 2.43
CA LEU A 54 -3.45 5.63 1.31
C LEU A 54 -1.92 5.45 1.33
N ASP A 55 -1.32 5.48 2.52
CA ASP A 55 0.11 5.24 2.67
C ASP A 55 0.54 3.82 2.27
N CYS A 56 -0.28 2.80 2.56
CA CYS A 56 -0.06 1.45 2.05
C CYS A 56 -0.10 1.41 0.51
N LEU A 57 -1.11 2.01 -0.10
CA LEU A 57 -1.27 2.02 -1.57
C LEU A 57 -0.09 2.71 -2.26
N LYS A 58 0.42 3.81 -1.69
CA LYS A 58 1.60 4.52 -2.19
C LYS A 58 2.84 3.64 -2.19
N VAL A 59 3.09 2.91 -1.10
CA VAL A 59 4.24 1.99 -1.03
C VAL A 59 4.11 0.86 -2.05
N GLY A 60 2.89 0.40 -2.32
CA GLY A 60 2.64 -0.62 -3.34
C GLY A 60 2.69 -0.15 -4.79
N ASP A 61 2.78 1.16 -5.05
CA ASP A 61 2.52 1.77 -6.37
C ASP A 61 1.15 1.36 -6.97
N ILE A 62 0.22 0.97 -6.11
CA ILE A 62 -1.13 0.52 -6.50
C ILE A 62 -2.02 1.73 -6.84
N SER A 63 -1.68 2.91 -6.33
CA SER A 63 -2.39 4.17 -6.61
C SER A 63 -2.47 4.50 -8.11
N ASN A 64 -1.53 4.01 -8.93
CA ASN A 64 -1.61 4.14 -10.39
C ASN A 64 -2.45 3.03 -11.04
N LEU A 65 -2.55 1.86 -10.39
CA LEU A 65 -3.31 0.69 -10.87
C LEU A 65 -4.82 0.83 -10.63
N GLU A 66 -5.25 1.60 -9.63
CA GLU A 66 -6.66 1.94 -9.37
C GLU A 66 -7.35 2.68 -10.53
N ARG A 67 -6.61 3.37 -11.41
CA ARG A 67 -7.22 3.92 -12.63
C ARG A 67 -7.61 2.84 -13.64
N GLU A 68 -6.99 1.68 -13.55
CA GLU A 68 -7.13 0.57 -14.50
C GLU A 68 -8.05 -0.53 -13.96
N LEU A 69 -7.99 -0.78 -12.65
CA LEU A 69 -9.02 -1.47 -11.89
C LEU A 69 -10.14 -0.48 -11.59
N LYS A 70 -11.14 -0.37 -12.48
CA LYS A 70 -12.46 0.06 -12.04
C LYS A 70 -12.75 -0.78 -10.80
N ILE A 71 -12.81 -0.14 -9.63
CA ILE A 71 -13.33 -0.75 -8.43
C ILE A 71 -14.77 -1.05 -8.80
N ASP A 72 -15.00 -2.23 -9.39
CA ASP A 72 -16.30 -2.85 -9.41
C ASP A 72 -16.68 -2.80 -7.95
N GLN A 73 -17.65 -1.93 -7.67
CA GLN A 73 -18.24 -1.79 -6.37
C GLN A 73 -18.55 -3.22 -5.96
N MET A 74 -17.73 -3.79 -5.06
CA MET A 74 -17.84 -5.20 -4.70
C MET A 74 -19.25 -5.35 -4.15
N GLN A 75 -20.17 -5.81 -5.00
CA GLN A 75 -21.46 -6.32 -4.60
C GLN A 75 -21.18 -7.68 -3.96
N ALA A 76 -20.41 -7.67 -2.88
CA ALA A 76 -20.28 -8.77 -1.96
C ALA A 76 -21.39 -8.58 -0.91
N THR A 77 -22.63 -8.57 -1.38
CA THR A 77 -23.80 -8.74 -0.54
C THR A 77 -23.99 -10.24 -0.35
N GLU A 78 -23.17 -10.85 0.52
CA GLU A 78 -23.81 -11.79 1.44
C GLU A 78 -24.72 -10.91 2.30
N LYS A 79 -26.01 -11.24 2.38
CA LYS A 79 -27.01 -10.60 3.26
C LYS A 79 -26.58 -10.74 4.73
N GLN A 80 -25.53 -10.03 5.11
CA GLN A 80 -25.03 -9.97 6.48
C GLN A 80 -25.58 -8.69 7.07
N ASN A 81 -26.31 -8.85 8.17
CA ASN A 81 -26.93 -7.76 8.92
C ASN A 81 -25.85 -6.88 9.59
N LEU A 82 -25.15 -6.08 8.77
CA LEU A 82 -24.06 -5.19 9.14
C LEU A 82 -24.56 -3.96 9.92
N GLY A 83 -25.88 -3.72 9.96
CA GLY A 83 -26.48 -2.67 10.79
C GLY A 83 -26.29 -2.89 12.30
N MET A 84 -26.00 -4.12 12.71
CA MET A 84 -26.03 -4.52 14.11
C MET A 84 -24.70 -4.34 14.87
N PHE A 85 -23.66 -3.78 14.24
CA PHE A 85 -22.39 -3.54 14.95
C PHE A 85 -22.61 -2.67 16.19
N SER A 86 -22.22 -3.21 17.35
CA SER A 86 -22.08 -2.40 18.56
C SER A 86 -20.95 -1.38 18.38
N GLN A 87 -21.00 -0.30 19.15
CA GLN A 87 -19.93 0.71 19.13
C GLN A 87 -18.57 0.08 19.41
N SER A 88 -18.48 -0.85 20.36
CA SER A 88 -17.25 -1.55 20.71
C SER A 88 -16.69 -2.43 19.59
N GLU A 89 -17.55 -3.05 18.77
CA GLU A 89 -17.09 -3.85 17.64
C GLU A 89 -16.55 -2.95 16.53
N LEU A 90 -17.20 -1.81 16.30
CA LEU A 90 -16.69 -0.82 15.36
C LEU A 90 -15.34 -0.25 15.83
N ASP A 91 -15.21 0.10 17.10
CA ASP A 91 -13.96 0.61 17.68
C ASP A 91 -12.81 -0.40 17.46
N LEU A 92 -13.06 -1.68 17.81
CA LEU A 92 -12.10 -2.77 17.64
C LEU A 92 -11.73 -2.97 16.16
N PHE A 93 -12.71 -2.92 15.26
CA PHE A 93 -12.47 -3.03 13.82
C PHE A 93 -11.57 -1.88 13.33
N MET A 94 -11.88 -0.64 13.69
CA MET A 94 -11.13 0.54 13.25
C MET A 94 -9.67 0.46 13.73
N GLU A 95 -9.43 0.06 14.98
CA GLU A 95 -8.10 -0.14 15.54
C GLU A 95 -7.34 -1.28 14.85
N ALA A 96 -7.97 -2.44 14.72
CA ALA A 96 -7.36 -3.63 14.12
C ALA A 96 -6.98 -3.37 12.65
N TYR A 97 -7.82 -2.65 11.91
CA TYR A 97 -7.57 -2.33 10.51
C TYR A 97 -6.40 -1.36 10.36
N CYS A 98 -6.36 -0.27 11.15
CA CYS A 98 -5.22 0.66 11.16
C CYS A 98 -3.90 -0.08 11.46
N LEU A 99 -3.92 -0.97 12.45
CA LEU A 99 -2.76 -1.76 12.85
C LEU A 99 -2.32 -2.75 11.77
N ALA A 100 -3.28 -3.41 11.11
CA ALA A 100 -3.00 -4.33 10.02
C ALA A 100 -2.37 -3.61 8.82
N LEU A 101 -2.89 -2.43 8.45
CA LEU A 101 -2.31 -1.58 7.41
C LEU A 101 -0.89 -1.13 7.76
N GLY A 102 -0.66 -0.68 8.99
CA GLY A 102 0.68 -0.28 9.44
C GLY A 102 1.71 -1.41 9.28
N LYS A 103 1.35 -2.64 9.68
CA LYS A 103 2.19 -3.82 9.50
C LYS A 103 2.43 -4.17 8.03
N LEU A 104 1.38 -4.07 7.20
CA LEU A 104 1.49 -4.30 5.76
C LEU A 104 2.46 -3.30 5.12
N LYS A 105 2.34 -2.00 5.44
CA LYS A 105 3.24 -0.95 4.98
C LYS A 105 4.69 -1.28 5.31
N GLU A 106 4.98 -1.60 6.57
CA GLU A 106 6.34 -1.95 7.02
C GLU A 106 6.89 -3.17 6.27
N ALA A 107 6.08 -4.22 6.14
CA ALA A 107 6.44 -5.44 5.43
C ALA A 107 6.72 -5.22 3.93
N MET A 108 6.13 -4.18 3.31
CA MET A 108 6.37 -3.81 1.91
C MET A 108 7.59 -2.89 1.75
N VAL A 109 7.80 -1.94 2.67
CA VAL A 109 8.93 -1.00 2.61
C VAL A 109 10.27 -1.73 2.78
N GLU A 110 10.34 -2.71 3.67
CA GLU A 110 11.58 -3.42 4.00
C GLU A 110 12.26 -4.10 2.79
N PRO A 111 11.57 -4.95 1.99
CA PRO A 111 12.17 -5.55 0.80
C PRO A 111 12.49 -4.54 -0.30
N GLN A 112 11.73 -3.44 -0.42
CA GLN A 112 12.02 -2.37 -1.38
C GLN A 112 13.33 -1.66 -1.03
N GLN A 113 13.53 -1.29 0.24
CA GLN A 113 14.76 -0.67 0.71
C GLN A 113 15.97 -1.60 0.54
N LYS A 114 15.82 -2.89 0.87
CA LYS A 114 16.87 -3.89 0.65
C LYS A 114 17.27 -4.00 -0.82
N SER A 115 16.29 -4.04 -1.71
CA SER A 115 16.53 -4.11 -3.16
C SER A 115 17.24 -2.85 -3.66
N MET A 116 16.79 -1.67 -3.23
CA MET A 116 17.41 -0.39 -3.59
C MET A 116 18.86 -0.31 -3.10
N ALA A 117 19.13 -0.74 -1.86
CA ALA A 117 20.48 -0.78 -1.30
C ALA A 117 21.41 -1.72 -2.09
N PHE A 118 20.91 -2.90 -2.46
CA PHE A 118 21.64 -3.85 -3.31
C PHE A 118 22.00 -3.24 -4.67
N ILE A 119 21.03 -2.63 -5.36
CA ILE A 119 21.24 -1.99 -6.67
C ILE A 119 22.27 -0.86 -6.57
N ASN A 120 22.15 0.02 -5.56
CA ASN A 120 23.09 1.12 -5.34
C ASN A 120 24.52 0.63 -5.07
N ASN A 121 24.66 -0.44 -4.29
CA ASN A 121 25.95 -1.08 -4.05
C ASN A 121 26.56 -1.62 -5.34
N MET A 122 25.78 -2.31 -6.18
CA MET A 122 26.25 -2.82 -7.47
C MET A 122 26.69 -1.68 -8.40
N HIS A 123 25.91 -0.61 -8.50
CA HIS A 123 26.29 0.57 -9.28
C HIS A 123 27.58 1.22 -8.77
N SER A 124 27.81 1.23 -7.45
CA SER A 124 29.05 1.76 -6.87
C SER A 124 30.28 0.94 -7.27
N GLN A 125 30.19 -0.38 -7.17
CA GLN A 125 31.26 -1.29 -7.59
C GLN A 125 31.57 -1.14 -9.08
N LEU A 126 30.54 -1.08 -9.94
CA LEU A 126 30.70 -0.89 -11.38
C LEU A 126 31.44 0.42 -11.71
N ARG A 127 31.09 1.53 -11.05
CA ARG A 127 31.76 2.82 -11.24
C ARG A 127 33.21 2.81 -10.79
N GLU A 128 33.52 2.10 -9.71
CA GLU A 128 34.89 1.98 -9.22
C GLU A 128 35.78 1.25 -10.24
N MET A 129 35.27 0.18 -10.84
CA MET A 129 35.99 -0.58 -11.88
C MET A 129 36.20 0.21 -13.18
N THR A 130 35.31 1.15 -13.51
CA THR A 130 35.40 1.97 -14.73
C THR A 130 36.14 3.29 -14.54
N LYS A 131 36.61 3.62 -13.33
CA LYS A 131 37.52 4.75 -13.15
C LYS A 131 38.81 4.46 -13.90
N PRO A 132 39.24 5.33 -14.84
CA PRO A 132 40.50 5.14 -15.52
C PRO A 132 41.63 5.21 -14.49
N THR A 133 42.38 4.11 -14.36
CA THR A 133 43.67 4.11 -13.68
C THR A 133 44.57 5.08 -14.43
N LEU A 134 44.74 6.29 -13.91
CA LEU A 134 45.74 7.21 -14.45
C LEU A 134 47.11 6.52 -14.31
N PRO A 135 47.89 6.37 -15.41
CA PRO A 135 49.21 5.79 -15.33
C PRO A 135 50.05 6.62 -14.36
N ALA A 136 50.79 5.93 -13.48
CA ALA A 136 51.68 6.57 -12.52
C ALA A 136 52.63 7.53 -13.27
N PRO A 137 52.86 8.76 -12.75
CA PRO A 137 53.81 9.67 -13.36
C PRO A 137 55.18 8.97 -13.44
N PRO A 138 55.89 9.11 -14.58
CA PRO A 138 57.19 8.45 -14.77
C PRO A 138 58.17 8.87 -13.66
N PRO A 139 59.08 7.97 -13.22
CA PRO A 139 60.02 8.26 -12.15
C PRO A 139 60.84 9.50 -12.51
N GLU A 140 60.79 10.49 -11.63
CA GLU A 140 61.55 11.73 -11.74
C GLU A 140 63.06 11.40 -11.74
N PRO A 141 63.86 11.93 -12.67
CA PRO A 141 65.29 11.61 -12.74
C PRO A 141 66.00 12.05 -11.46
N ALA A 142 66.81 11.14 -10.89
CA ALA A 142 67.53 11.36 -9.64
C ALA A 142 68.37 12.66 -9.69
N PRO A 143 68.38 13.46 -8.61
CA PRO A 143 69.16 14.69 -8.56
C PRO A 143 70.66 14.40 -8.72
N PRO A 144 71.42 15.24 -9.44
CA PRO A 144 72.85 15.04 -9.64
C PRO A 144 73.61 15.10 -8.31
N PRO A 145 74.71 14.33 -8.17
CA PRO A 145 75.50 14.32 -6.94
C PRO A 145 76.05 15.72 -6.67
N ALA A 146 75.84 16.20 -5.44
CA ALA A 146 76.41 17.45 -4.97
C ALA A 146 77.95 17.37 -5.10
N SER A 147 78.50 18.21 -5.98
CA SER A 147 79.93 18.40 -6.13
C SER A 147 80.45 19.08 -4.86
N SER A 148 81.05 18.29 -3.96
CA SER A 148 81.79 18.79 -2.81
C SER A 148 83.05 19.48 -3.33
N SER A 149 83.04 20.82 -3.34
CA SER A 149 84.21 21.63 -3.63
C SER A 149 85.01 21.79 -2.34
N ASP A 150 86.09 21.02 -2.20
CA ASP A 150 87.02 21.13 -1.08
C ASP A 150 87.78 22.46 -1.14
N CYS A 151 87.41 23.40 -0.27
CA CYS A 151 88.16 24.63 -0.06
C CYS A 151 89.40 24.35 0.81
N ASN A 152 90.56 24.19 0.19
CA ASN A 152 91.85 24.13 0.88
C ASN A 152 92.20 25.50 1.49
N PHE A 153 91.99 25.68 2.79
CA PHE A 153 92.57 26.77 3.56
C PHE A 153 94.07 26.52 3.76
N ARG A 154 94.92 27.18 2.98
CA ARG A 154 96.33 27.38 3.34
C ARG A 154 96.43 28.54 4.32
N ARG A 155 96.99 28.30 5.51
CA ARG A 155 97.49 29.38 6.38
C ARG A 155 98.94 29.08 6.77
N ASN A 156 99.74 30.11 6.56
CA ASN A 156 101.18 30.18 6.73
C ASN A 156 101.59 30.36 8.20
#